data_AF-A0A4Y9RR15-F1
#
_entry.id   AF-A0A4Y9RR15-F1
#
_cell.length_a   1.000
_cell.length_b   1.000
_cell.length_c   1.000
_cell.angle_alpha   90.00
_cell.angle_beta   90.00
_cell.angle_gamma   90.00
#
_symmetry.space_group_name_H-M   'P 1'
#
loop_
_entity.id
_entity.type
_entity.pdbx_description
1 polymer ?
#
loop_
_entity_poly.entity_id
_entity_poly.type
_entity_poly.pdbx_seq_one_letter_code
_entity_poly.pdbx_strand_id
1 'polypeptide(L)'
;MNRKKILGSHVKRLLSGVSDHGRRHLTEVETDLVQTELLLEEAVEKLTAAFMAINAAVVSQQETIALLLKGGQPTPEQCARLEDMSGEVTTHVNAAITSMQFQDMTSQLIDRTLKRVTGLREFLGTLGAHSNDLAHESDNEQIVDLLGKVSMALAIQSLELRSVLRKAVNQQHLESGDVELF
;
A
#
# COMPACT_ATOMS: atom_id res chain seq x y z
N MET A 1 -36.68 -37.49 0.90
CA MET A 1 -35.87 -36.44 0.23
C MET A 1 -34.76 -37.12 -0.57
N ASN A 2 -34.60 -36.77 -1.85
CA ASN A 2 -33.65 -37.43 -2.76
C ASN A 2 -32.23 -36.85 -2.58
N ARG A 3 -31.17 -37.68 -2.58
CA ARG A 3 -29.76 -37.26 -2.30
C ARG A 3 -29.30 -36.05 -3.13
N LYS A 4 -29.81 -35.93 -4.37
CA LYS A 4 -29.54 -34.82 -5.30
C LYS A 4 -29.95 -33.45 -4.73
N LYS A 5 -31.13 -33.34 -4.10
CA LYS A 5 -31.63 -32.08 -3.50
C LYS A 5 -30.78 -31.61 -2.32
N ILE A 6 -30.16 -32.53 -1.60
CA ILE A 6 -29.29 -32.22 -0.45
C ILE A 6 -27.97 -31.60 -0.95
N LEU A 7 -27.38 -32.16 -2.00
CA LEU A 7 -26.09 -31.68 -2.53
C LEU A 7 -26.18 -30.26 -3.09
N GLY A 8 -27.18 -29.95 -3.92
CA GLY A 8 -27.39 -28.60 -4.45
C GLY A 8 -27.58 -27.56 -3.35
N SER A 9 -28.36 -27.87 -2.32
CA SER A 9 -28.57 -26.98 -1.17
C SER A 9 -27.30 -26.75 -0.34
N HIS A 10 -26.44 -27.76 -0.19
CA HIS A 10 -25.17 -27.66 0.53
C HIS A 10 -24.13 -26.84 -0.23
N VAL A 11 -24.02 -27.07 -1.54
CA VAL A 11 -23.12 -26.30 -2.41
C VAL A 11 -23.56 -24.84 -2.44
N LYS A 12 -24.86 -24.56 -2.62
CA LYS A 12 -25.39 -23.19 -2.56
C LYS A 12 -25.03 -22.49 -1.25
N ARG A 13 -25.30 -23.13 -0.11
CA ARG A 13 -25.00 -22.57 1.22
C ARG A 13 -23.50 -22.34 1.45
N LEU A 14 -22.65 -23.22 0.94
CA LEU A 14 -21.19 -23.07 1.06
C LEU A 14 -20.70 -21.89 0.21
N LEU A 15 -21.11 -21.81 -1.05
CA LEU A 15 -20.70 -20.73 -1.96
C LEU A 15 -21.22 -19.36 -1.50
N SER A 16 -22.48 -19.29 -1.06
CA SER A 16 -23.05 -18.06 -0.50
C SER A 16 -22.35 -17.66 0.79
N GLY A 17 -22.09 -18.61 1.70
CA GLY A 17 -21.39 -18.34 2.95
C GLY A 17 -19.95 -17.87 2.75
N VAL A 18 -19.21 -18.46 1.81
CA VAL A 18 -17.85 -18.04 1.45
C VAL A 18 -17.86 -16.66 0.78
N SER A 19 -18.81 -16.39 -0.11
CA SER A 19 -18.99 -15.08 -0.74
C SER A 19 -19.28 -13.99 0.30
N ASP A 20 -20.28 -14.19 1.16
CA ASP A 20 -20.73 -13.19 2.14
C ASP A 20 -19.66 -12.93 3.22
N HIS A 21 -19.03 -13.99 3.73
CA HIS A 21 -18.01 -13.84 4.75
C HIS A 21 -16.71 -13.27 4.18
N GLY A 22 -16.31 -13.72 2.99
CA GLY A 22 -15.13 -13.18 2.33
C GLY A 22 -15.31 -11.69 1.98
N ARG A 23 -16.48 -11.27 1.49
CA ARG A 23 -16.73 -9.85 1.21
C ARG A 23 -16.63 -8.97 2.45
N ARG A 24 -17.13 -9.43 3.60
CA ARG A 24 -16.99 -8.71 4.88
C ARG A 24 -15.52 -8.53 5.28
N HIS A 25 -14.74 -9.62 5.26
CA HIS A 25 -13.31 -9.56 5.57
C HIS A 25 -12.53 -8.62 4.63
N LEU A 26 -12.88 -8.61 3.35
CA LEU A 26 -12.21 -7.71 2.39
C LEU A 26 -12.55 -6.24 2.63
N THR A 27 -13.77 -5.93 3.06
CA THR A 27 -14.14 -4.57 3.48
C THR A 27 -13.38 -4.12 4.72
N GLU A 28 -13.17 -5.01 5.69
CA GLU A 28 -12.34 -4.73 6.88
C GLU A 28 -10.88 -4.47 6.47
N VAL A 29 -10.30 -5.35 5.63
CA VAL A 29 -8.93 -5.17 5.11
C VAL A 29 -8.79 -3.88 4.28
N GLU A 30 -9.76 -3.54 3.44
CA GLU A 30 -9.78 -2.26 2.71
C GLU A 30 -9.76 -1.06 3.65
N THR A 31 -10.54 -1.13 4.73
CA THR A 31 -10.61 -0.05 5.73
C THR A 31 -9.26 0.10 6.44
N ASP A 32 -8.65 -1.01 6.86
CA ASP A 32 -7.35 -1.02 7.52
C ASP A 32 -6.24 -0.49 6.60
N LEU A 33 -6.30 -0.81 5.31
CA LEU A 33 -5.33 -0.34 4.32
C LEU A 33 -5.43 1.17 4.11
N VAL A 34 -6.65 1.71 3.94
CA VAL A 34 -6.88 3.16 3.82
C VAL A 34 -6.44 3.87 5.10
N GLN A 35 -6.73 3.32 6.28
CA GLN A 35 -6.29 3.89 7.54
C GLN A 35 -4.76 3.89 7.68
N THR A 36 -4.10 2.82 7.22
CA THR A 36 -2.63 2.73 7.22
C THR A 36 -2.01 3.75 6.28
N GLU A 37 -2.61 3.99 5.11
CA GLU A 37 -2.19 5.03 4.16
C GLU A 37 -2.24 6.43 4.81
N LEU A 38 -3.35 6.78 5.46
CA LEU A 38 -3.51 8.07 6.15
C LEU A 38 -2.50 8.27 7.29
N LEU A 39 -2.28 7.23 8.11
CA LEU A 39 -1.29 7.29 9.20
C LEU A 39 0.13 7.44 8.67
N LEU A 40 0.43 6.86 7.51
CA LEU A 40 1.72 6.99 6.86
C LEU A 40 1.92 8.42 6.33
N GLU A 41 0.91 9.00 5.69
CA GLU A 41 0.93 10.40 5.24
C GLU A 41 1.15 11.37 6.41
N GLU A 42 0.41 11.20 7.51
CA GLU A 42 0.56 12.05 8.70
C GLU A 42 1.97 11.93 9.33
N ALA A 43 2.52 10.72 9.38
CA ALA A 43 3.88 10.51 9.88
C ALA A 43 4.92 11.22 9.00
N VAL A 44 4.72 11.24 7.69
CA VAL A 44 5.59 11.94 6.72
C VAL A 44 5.49 13.45 6.85
N GLU A 45 4.28 14.00 6.98
CA GLU A 45 4.11 15.44 7.22
C GLU A 45 4.86 15.89 8.47
N LYS A 46 4.77 15.12 9.56
CA LYS A 46 5.50 15.40 10.80
C LYS A 46 7.01 15.33 10.60
N LEU A 47 7.51 14.37 9.82
CA LEU A 47 8.93 14.19 9.55
C LEU A 47 9.48 15.34 8.67
N THR A 48 8.72 15.74 7.65
CA THR A 48 9.01 16.90 6.80
C THR A 48 8.99 18.20 7.59
N ALA A 49 8.03 18.38 8.49
CA ALA A 49 7.97 19.56 9.36
C ALA A 49 9.18 19.65 10.31
N ALA A 50 9.58 18.52 10.91
CA ALA A 50 10.79 18.45 11.73
C ALA A 50 12.04 18.80 10.91
N PHE A 51 12.12 18.33 9.66
CA PHE A 51 13.21 18.66 8.74
C PHE A 51 13.27 20.14 8.37
N MET A 52 12.12 20.76 8.06
CA MET A 52 12.03 22.19 7.78
C MET A 52 12.44 23.05 8.99
N ALA A 53 12.11 22.61 10.20
CA ALA A 53 12.56 23.26 11.43
C ALA A 53 14.08 23.19 11.60
N ILE A 54 14.71 22.04 11.28
CA ILE A 54 16.17 21.90 11.27
C ILE A 54 16.79 22.83 10.22
N ASN A 55 16.27 22.84 8.99
CA ASN A 55 16.77 23.73 7.94
C ASN A 55 16.63 25.22 8.33
N ALA A 56 15.53 25.61 8.96
CA ALA A 56 15.36 26.97 9.47
C ALA A 56 16.41 27.32 10.55
N ALA A 57 16.74 26.37 11.43
CA ALA A 57 17.80 26.54 12.42
C ALA A 57 19.17 26.71 11.75
N VAL A 58 19.46 25.96 10.68
CA VAL A 58 20.67 26.10 9.85
C VAL A 58 20.74 27.47 9.18
N VAL A 59 19.64 27.92 8.56
CA VAL A 59 19.55 29.24 7.94
C VAL A 59 19.78 30.35 8.96
N SER A 60 19.26 30.22 10.18
CA SER A 60 19.49 31.22 11.25
C SER A 60 20.96 31.38 11.64
N GLN A 61 21.79 30.35 11.41
CA GLN A 61 23.22 30.35 11.67
C GLN A 61 24.05 30.87 10.48
N GLN A 62 23.44 31.10 9.30
CA GLN A 62 24.14 31.72 8.17
C GLN A 62 24.65 33.13 8.49
N GLU A 63 24.04 33.83 9.44
CA GLU A 63 24.53 35.12 9.92
C GLU A 63 25.91 35.00 10.58
N THR A 64 26.14 33.94 11.36
CA THR A 64 27.45 33.62 11.96
C THR A 64 28.49 33.32 10.88
N ILE A 65 28.10 32.58 9.83
CA ILE A 65 28.96 32.29 8.67
C ILE A 65 29.27 33.57 7.88
N ALA A 66 28.27 34.44 7.69
CA ALA A 66 28.44 35.73 7.02
C ALA A 66 29.34 36.69 7.82
N LEU A 67 29.29 36.64 9.15
CA LEU A 67 30.18 37.37 10.05
C LEU A 67 31.65 36.94 9.85
N LEU A 68 31.89 35.62 9.80
CA LEU A 68 33.19 35.03 9.51
C LEU A 68 33.73 35.48 8.13
N LEU A 69 32.90 35.44 7.10
CA LEU A 69 33.26 35.87 5.73
C LEU A 69 33.61 37.36 5.64
N LYS A 70 33.09 38.19 6.54
CA LYS A 70 33.41 39.63 6.65
C LYS A 70 34.66 39.91 7.50
N GLY A 71 35.34 38.87 7.99
CA GLY A 71 36.54 39.00 8.84
C GLY A 71 36.22 39.25 10.32
N GLY A 72 34.97 39.08 10.75
CA GLY A 72 34.60 39.12 12.16
C GLY A 72 35.02 37.85 12.88
N GLN A 73 35.28 37.95 14.19
CA GLN A 73 35.52 36.77 15.03
C GLN A 73 34.21 36.33 15.70
N PRO A 74 33.67 35.15 15.35
CA PRO A 74 32.57 34.56 16.11
C PRO A 74 33.04 34.17 17.51
N THR A 75 32.10 34.14 18.45
CA THR A 75 32.38 33.68 19.81
C THR A 75 32.70 32.19 19.83
N PRO A 76 33.40 31.69 20.86
CA PRO A 76 33.65 30.25 21.02
C PRO A 76 32.37 29.41 21.00
N GLU A 77 31.27 29.94 21.54
CA GLU A 77 29.94 29.29 21.52
C GLU A 77 29.33 29.24 20.12
N GLN A 78 29.58 30.25 19.29
CA GLN A 78 29.17 30.27 17.88
C GLN A 78 29.97 29.26 17.04
N CYS A 79 31.28 29.11 17.31
CA CYS A 79 32.11 28.10 16.67
C CYS A 79 31.68 26.68 17.03
N ALA A 80 31.49 26.38 18.32
CA ALA A 80 31.05 25.06 18.77
C ALA A 80 29.69 24.67 18.17
N ARG A 81 28.74 25.61 18.13
CA ARG A 81 27.43 25.38 17.50
C ARG A 81 27.48 25.14 15.98
N LEU A 82 28.49 25.65 15.28
CA LEU A 82 28.65 25.42 13.85
C LEU A 82 29.20 24.01 13.55
N GLU A 83 30.13 23.52 14.36
CA GLU A 83 30.71 22.17 14.20
C GLU A 83 29.66 21.07 14.45
N ASP A 84 28.91 21.16 15.54
CA ASP A 84 27.86 20.17 15.87
C ASP A 84 26.78 20.10 14.77
N MET A 85 26.39 21.25 14.22
CA MET A 85 25.31 21.36 13.24
C MET A 85 25.63 20.67 11.90
N SER A 86 26.88 20.75 11.41
CA SER A 86 27.24 20.17 10.11
C SER A 86 27.07 18.64 10.07
N GLY A 87 27.33 17.97 11.19
CA GLY A 87 27.14 16.52 11.34
C GLY A 87 25.66 16.13 11.48
N GLU A 88 24.89 16.94 12.23
CA GLU A 88 23.46 16.72 12.44
C GLU A 88 22.66 16.92 11.14
N VAL A 89 22.94 17.98 10.37
CA VAL A 89 22.25 18.26 9.11
C VAL A 89 22.39 17.12 8.10
N THR A 90 23.61 16.64 7.89
CA THR A 90 23.86 15.54 6.92
C THR A 90 23.13 14.26 7.33
N THR A 91 23.13 13.96 8.63
CA THR A 91 22.42 12.80 9.20
C THR A 91 20.90 12.94 9.02
N HIS A 92 20.34 14.11 9.31
CA HIS A 92 18.90 14.36 9.21
C HIS A 92 18.40 14.41 7.76
N VAL A 93 19.20 14.94 6.82
CA VAL A 93 18.89 14.91 5.38
C VAL A 93 18.83 13.47 4.86
N ASN A 94 19.84 12.65 5.16
CA ASN A 94 19.87 11.26 4.71
C ASN A 94 18.72 10.43 5.32
N ALA A 95 18.40 10.67 6.60
CA ALA A 95 17.25 10.05 7.25
C ALA A 95 15.93 10.45 6.57
N ALA A 96 15.75 11.73 6.23
CA ALA A 96 14.55 12.23 5.57
C ALA A 96 14.37 11.64 4.15
N ILE A 97 15.45 11.59 3.36
CA ILE A 97 15.43 10.97 2.02
C ILE A 97 15.03 9.49 2.14
N THR A 98 15.64 8.77 3.09
CA THR A 98 15.33 7.35 3.34
C THR A 98 13.88 7.16 3.78
N SER A 99 13.35 8.05 4.64
CA SER A 99 11.96 8.02 5.09
C SER A 99 10.96 8.29 3.96
N MET A 100 11.23 9.27 3.10
CA MET A 100 10.40 9.54 1.91
C MET A 100 10.41 8.36 0.93
N GLN A 101 11.55 7.70 0.76
CA GLN A 101 11.64 6.49 -0.06
C GLN A 101 10.87 5.31 0.55
N PHE A 102 10.97 5.11 1.86
CA PHE A 102 10.20 4.08 2.57
C PHE A 102 8.68 4.33 2.45
N GLN A 103 8.27 5.60 2.49
CA GLN A 103 6.89 5.98 2.24
C GLN A 103 6.45 5.61 0.83
N ASP A 104 7.19 6.01 -0.21
CA ASP A 104 6.80 5.73 -1.59
C ASP A 104 6.65 4.22 -1.82
N MET A 105 7.62 3.42 -1.35
CA MET A 105 7.52 1.96 -1.40
C MET A 105 6.31 1.41 -0.65
N THR A 106 6.00 1.97 0.53
CA THR A 106 4.88 1.50 1.36
C THR A 106 3.54 1.86 0.73
N SER A 107 3.40 3.07 0.18
CA SER A 107 2.21 3.52 -0.55
C SER A 107 1.95 2.65 -1.77
N GLN A 108 3.01 2.31 -2.54
CA GLN A 108 2.90 1.36 -3.64
C GLN A 108 2.47 -0.04 -3.19
N LEU A 109 2.96 -0.53 -2.05
CA LEU A 109 2.53 -1.82 -1.50
C LEU A 109 1.07 -1.80 -1.05
N ILE A 110 0.61 -0.70 -0.45
CA ILE A 110 -0.79 -0.50 -0.06
C ILE A 110 -1.69 -0.48 -1.30
N ASP A 111 -1.37 0.32 -2.32
CA ASP A 111 -2.13 0.37 -3.58
C ASP A 111 -2.21 -1.00 -4.27
N ARG A 112 -1.11 -1.76 -4.29
CA ARG A 112 -1.12 -3.15 -4.80
C ARG A 112 -2.03 -4.05 -3.97
N THR A 113 -2.05 -3.88 -2.66
CA THR A 113 -2.88 -4.68 -1.76
C THR A 113 -4.36 -4.32 -1.95
N LEU A 114 -4.69 -3.04 -2.05
CA LEU A 114 -6.05 -2.56 -2.37
C LEU A 114 -6.55 -3.12 -3.71
N LYS A 115 -5.71 -3.12 -4.75
CA LYS A 115 -6.04 -3.74 -6.05
C LYS A 115 -6.30 -5.24 -5.92
N ARG A 116 -5.52 -5.96 -5.10
CA ARG A 116 -5.75 -7.39 -4.83
C ARG A 116 -7.06 -7.64 -4.11
N VAL A 117 -7.34 -6.86 -3.08
CA VAL A 117 -8.56 -6.98 -2.26
C VAL A 117 -9.79 -6.65 -3.09
N THR A 118 -9.72 -5.61 -3.93
CA THR A 118 -10.77 -5.26 -4.89
C THR A 118 -11.07 -6.37 -5.88
N GLY A 119 -10.03 -6.94 -6.52
CA GLY A 119 -10.22 -8.06 -7.45
C GLY A 119 -10.86 -9.27 -6.76
N LEU A 120 -10.38 -9.64 -5.56
CA LEU A 120 -10.95 -10.73 -4.80
C LEU A 120 -12.42 -10.47 -4.40
N ARG A 121 -12.78 -9.22 -4.09
CA ARG A 121 -14.15 -8.81 -3.80
C ARG A 121 -15.06 -8.97 -5.01
N GLU A 122 -14.61 -8.60 -6.20
CA GLU A 122 -15.34 -8.83 -7.46
C GLU A 122 -15.53 -10.33 -7.75
N PHE A 123 -14.51 -11.15 -7.51
CA PHE A 123 -14.63 -12.60 -7.63
C PHE A 123 -15.68 -13.16 -6.68
N LEU A 124 -15.64 -12.76 -5.41
CA LEU A 124 -16.64 -13.21 -4.43
C LEU A 124 -18.04 -12.71 -4.79
N GLY A 125 -18.18 -11.52 -5.38
CA GLY A 125 -19.44 -11.05 -5.95
C GLY A 125 -19.97 -11.98 -7.05
N THR A 126 -19.09 -12.38 -7.97
CA THR A 126 -19.39 -13.34 -9.05
C THR A 126 -19.77 -14.72 -8.48
N LEU A 127 -19.05 -15.18 -7.46
CA LEU A 127 -19.33 -16.42 -6.73
C LEU A 127 -20.73 -16.40 -6.08
N GLY A 128 -21.08 -15.27 -5.47
CA GLY A 128 -22.40 -15.05 -4.85
C GLY A 128 -23.52 -15.07 -5.89
N ALA A 129 -23.34 -14.38 -7.03
CA ALA A 129 -24.30 -14.37 -8.13
C ALA A 129 -24.54 -15.79 -8.69
N HIS A 130 -23.47 -16.53 -8.96
CA HIS A 130 -23.54 -17.92 -9.41
C HIS A 130 -24.18 -18.87 -8.37
N SER A 131 -23.99 -18.61 -7.08
CA SER A 131 -24.67 -19.38 -6.03
C SER A 131 -26.19 -19.13 -5.98
N ASN A 132 -26.64 -17.94 -6.37
CA ASN A 132 -28.07 -17.61 -6.40
C ASN A 132 -28.80 -18.31 -7.55
N ASP A 133 -28.11 -18.53 -8.68
CA ASP A 133 -28.63 -19.26 -9.84
C ASP A 133 -28.84 -20.76 -9.57
N LEU A 134 -28.22 -21.32 -8.51
CA LEU A 134 -28.51 -22.69 -8.06
C LEU A 134 -29.91 -22.78 -7.45
N ALA A 135 -30.75 -23.61 -8.05
CA ALA A 135 -32.02 -24.02 -7.45
C ALA A 135 -31.78 -25.08 -6.36
N HIS A 136 -32.71 -25.17 -5.40
CA HIS A 136 -32.68 -26.23 -4.37
C HIS A 136 -32.78 -27.66 -4.94
N GLU A 137 -33.19 -27.80 -6.20
CA GLU A 137 -33.37 -29.08 -6.89
C GLU A 137 -32.38 -29.30 -8.04
N SER A 138 -31.31 -28.50 -8.13
CA SER A 138 -30.32 -28.65 -9.20
C SER A 138 -29.72 -30.04 -9.24
N ASP A 139 -29.69 -30.65 -10.44
CA ASP A 139 -29.07 -31.95 -10.66
C ASP A 139 -27.54 -31.82 -10.72
N ASN A 140 -26.84 -32.96 -10.58
CA ASN A 140 -25.38 -33.03 -10.53
C ASN A 140 -24.70 -32.38 -11.72
N GLU A 141 -25.26 -32.47 -12.94
CA GLU A 141 -24.71 -31.80 -14.13
C GLU A 141 -24.72 -30.27 -14.00
N GLN A 142 -25.79 -29.69 -13.43
CA GLN A 142 -25.88 -28.25 -13.20
C GLN A 142 -24.88 -27.79 -12.13
N ILE A 143 -24.65 -28.61 -11.10
CA ILE A 143 -23.66 -28.35 -10.06
C ILE A 143 -22.24 -28.39 -10.66
N VAL A 144 -21.94 -29.38 -11.49
CA VAL A 144 -20.64 -29.52 -12.15
C VAL A 144 -20.38 -28.37 -13.11
N ASP A 145 -21.36 -28.00 -13.93
CA ASP A 145 -21.26 -26.84 -14.83
C ASP A 145 -20.98 -25.54 -14.06
N LEU A 146 -21.66 -25.33 -12.93
CA LEU A 146 -21.42 -24.16 -12.08
C LEU A 146 -20.01 -24.15 -11.49
N LEU A 147 -19.56 -25.27 -10.93
CA LEU A 147 -18.21 -25.38 -10.36
C LEU A 147 -17.15 -25.17 -11.46
N GLY A 148 -17.43 -25.62 -12.69
CA GLY A 148 -16.63 -25.32 -13.87
C GLY A 148 -16.54 -23.82 -14.17
N LYS A 149 -17.68 -23.12 -14.18
CA LYS A 149 -17.76 -21.66 -14.37
C LYS A 149 -17.01 -20.89 -13.27
N VAL A 150 -17.18 -21.28 -12.01
CA VAL A 150 -16.47 -20.69 -10.86
C VAL A 150 -14.96 -20.91 -10.98
N SER A 151 -14.53 -22.12 -11.33
CA SER A 151 -13.12 -22.45 -11.53
C SER A 151 -12.50 -21.63 -12.67
N MET A 152 -13.22 -21.46 -13.78
CA MET A 152 -12.78 -20.66 -14.91
C MET A 152 -12.69 -19.17 -14.56
N ALA A 153 -13.70 -18.63 -13.87
CA ALA A 153 -13.68 -17.25 -13.37
C ALA A 153 -12.49 -16.99 -12.42
N LEU A 154 -12.20 -17.93 -11.53
CA LEU A 154 -11.03 -17.86 -10.63
C LEU A 154 -9.72 -17.86 -11.41
N ALA A 155 -9.60 -18.70 -12.45
CA ALA A 155 -8.40 -18.77 -13.27
C ALA A 155 -8.15 -17.48 -14.06
N ILE A 156 -9.20 -16.88 -14.64
CA ILE A 156 -9.13 -15.60 -15.36
C ILE A 156 -8.68 -14.49 -14.42
N GLN A 157 -9.36 -14.34 -13.27
CA GLN A 157 -9.00 -13.33 -12.30
C GLN A 157 -7.58 -13.50 -11.75
N SER A 158 -7.16 -14.74 -11.46
CA SER A 158 -5.78 -15.00 -11.01
C SER A 158 -4.75 -14.59 -12.06
N LEU A 159 -5.06 -14.74 -13.35
CA LEU A 159 -4.19 -14.34 -14.44
C LEU A 159 -4.14 -12.82 -14.60
N GLU A 160 -5.28 -12.14 -14.51
CA GLU A 160 -5.38 -10.67 -14.55
C GLU A 160 -4.64 -10.03 -13.38
N LEU A 161 -4.85 -10.52 -12.15
CA LEU A 161 -4.08 -10.13 -10.97
C LEU A 161 -2.58 -10.28 -11.20
N ARG A 162 -2.14 -11.42 -11.74
CA ARG A 162 -0.71 -11.66 -12.07
C ARG A 162 -0.18 -10.75 -13.18
N SER A 163 -1.02 -10.30 -14.11
CA SER A 163 -0.65 -9.41 -15.21
C SER A 163 -0.48 -7.97 -14.72
N VAL A 164 -1.45 -7.47 -13.93
CA VAL A 164 -1.42 -6.13 -13.31
C VAL A 164 -0.20 -6.01 -12.38
N LEU A 165 0.11 -7.05 -11.61
CA LEU A 165 1.27 -7.07 -10.71
C LEU A 165 2.62 -7.07 -11.45
N ARG A 166 2.69 -7.65 -12.66
CA ARG A 166 3.92 -7.67 -13.48
C ARG A 166 4.21 -6.35 -14.17
N LYS A 167 3.17 -5.58 -14.54
CA LYS A 167 3.33 -4.27 -15.18
C LYS A 167 3.70 -3.15 -14.20
N ALA A 168 3.42 -3.33 -12.92
CA ALA A 168 3.49 -2.24 -11.94
C ALA A 168 4.86 -2.05 -11.25
N VAL A 169 5.88 -2.89 -11.53
CA VAL A 169 7.17 -2.79 -10.82
C VAL A 169 8.34 -3.13 -11.73
N ASN A 170 9.13 -2.12 -12.08
CA ASN A 170 10.44 -2.26 -12.71
C ASN A 170 11.46 -1.32 -12.06
N GLN A 171 11.44 -1.24 -10.73
CA GLN A 171 12.48 -0.54 -9.97
C GLN A 171 13.02 -1.50 -8.93
N GLN A 172 14.21 -2.05 -9.21
CA GLN A 172 14.88 -3.07 -8.39
C GLN A 172 16.06 -2.52 -7.57
N HIS A 173 16.53 -1.30 -7.84
CA HIS A 173 17.65 -0.71 -7.11
C HIS A 173 17.49 0.80 -6.88
N LEU A 174 17.89 1.22 -5.67
CA LEU A 174 17.77 2.57 -5.11
C LEU A 174 18.79 3.59 -5.68
N GLU A 175 19.80 3.14 -6.44
CA GLU A 175 20.86 3.97 -7.04
C GLU A 175 20.72 4.19 -8.56
N SER A 176 19.73 3.54 -9.20
CA SER A 176 19.58 3.54 -10.66
C SER A 176 18.26 4.18 -11.08
N GLY A 177 18.19 5.49 -10.94
CA GLY A 177 17.20 6.33 -11.59
C GLY A 177 17.77 7.74 -11.62
N ASP A 178 18.26 8.18 -12.78
CA ASP A 178 18.62 9.58 -12.98
C ASP A 178 17.40 10.43 -12.61
N VAL A 179 17.52 11.20 -11.54
CA VAL A 179 16.58 12.26 -11.22
C VAL A 179 16.87 13.37 -12.23
N GLU A 180 16.19 13.35 -13.36
CA GLU A 180 16.05 14.55 -14.18
C GLU A 180 15.29 15.59 -13.33
N LEU A 181 16.07 16.48 -12.72
CA LEU A 181 15.59 17.71 -12.12
C LEU A 181 14.94 18.55 -13.25
N PHE A 182 13.61 18.60 -13.25
CA PHE A 182 12.87 19.65 -13.95
C PHE A 182 12.84 20.92 -13.10
#